data_AF-A3M0D9-F1
#
_entry.id   AF-A3M0D9-F1
#
_cell.length_a   1.000
_cell.length_b   1.000
_cell.length_c   1.000
_cell.angle_alpha   90.00
_cell.angle_beta   90.00
_cell.angle_gamma   90.00
#
_symmetry.space_group_name_H-M   'P 1'
#
loop_
_entity.id
_entity.type
_entity.pdbx_description
1 polymer ?
#
loop_
_entity_poly.entity_id
_entity_poly.type
_entity_poly.pdbx_seq_one_letter_code
_entity_poly.pdbx_strand_id
1 'polypeptide(L)'
;QYGTSLSLSNNYLKSSSYQKEYTPEPNFEGVKRERIKLSDYSQFIKQEPQISEYKKSILNYYIPSSPVSITNYSIVDKLIPHYYVDKISAEYDRKRIDNQKIIEKSRLDSLSKITPLGPQELQKVQAVWQSSRTDTFATNYQIELYFHDLKTLRDGKWLNDNIIDYYLNLIMESQNQKVFGWTTHFYTTLETKGYSGVARWAKRKKINLFEKKKILVPINILNTHWALAVIDNVDKSIRYYDSLSSSGNENAMLNLKDYMKQEASRLNVPVIDYELYPHMETPQQANGYDCGVFTCTAAKYIALSKSLTYSQKDMKVIRRRMTYEIISSRLLD
;
A
#
# COMPACT_ATOMS: atom_id res chain seq x y z
N GLN A 1 19.45 32.81 6.00
CA GLN A 1 18.99 34.06 5.37
C GLN A 1 18.07 33.69 4.22
N TYR A 2 16.80 34.10 4.32
CA TYR A 2 15.72 34.18 3.33
C TYR A 2 15.43 32.91 2.48
N GLY A 3 14.21 32.37 2.38
CA GLY A 3 12.89 32.93 2.62
C GLY A 3 12.01 32.67 1.39
N THR A 4 10.82 32.11 1.61
CA THR A 4 9.55 32.27 0.83
C THR A 4 9.50 31.85 -0.65
N SER A 5 8.40 31.43 -1.24
CA SER A 5 7.07 30.95 -0.80
C SER A 5 6.32 30.50 -2.06
N LEU A 6 5.42 29.53 -1.90
CA LEU A 6 4.32 29.24 -2.82
C LEU A 6 3.40 30.46 -2.98
N SER A 7 2.99 30.79 -4.21
CA SER A 7 1.57 30.98 -4.60
C SER A 7 1.39 31.46 -6.04
N LEU A 8 0.69 30.65 -6.83
CA LEU A 8 -0.41 30.99 -7.74
C LEU A 8 -0.42 32.37 -8.44
N SER A 9 -0.40 32.36 -9.77
CA SER A 9 -1.27 33.25 -10.54
C SER A 9 -1.96 32.48 -11.67
N ASN A 10 -3.28 32.54 -11.62
CA ASN A 10 -4.22 32.05 -12.60
C ASN A 10 -4.38 33.08 -13.74
N ASN A 11 -4.70 32.55 -14.92
CA ASN A 11 -5.48 33.18 -15.99
C ASN A 11 -4.85 34.37 -16.74
N TYR A 12 -4.68 34.23 -18.05
CA TYR A 12 -5.67 34.67 -19.04
C TYR A 12 -5.05 34.65 -20.44
N LEU A 13 -5.67 33.89 -21.34
CA LEU A 13 -5.60 34.14 -22.78
C LEU A 13 -6.11 35.56 -23.05
N LYS A 14 -5.29 36.42 -23.66
CA LYS A 14 -5.74 37.39 -24.68
C LYS A 14 -4.55 37.99 -25.43
N SER A 15 -4.73 37.98 -26.74
CA SER A 15 -3.92 38.54 -27.81
C SER A 15 -3.55 40.01 -27.61
N SER A 16 -2.31 40.37 -27.91
CA SER A 16 -1.99 41.66 -28.52
C SER A 16 -0.65 41.58 -29.23
N SER A 17 -0.72 41.80 -30.54
CA SER A 17 0.34 42.23 -31.45
C SER A 17 1.39 43.12 -30.79
N TYR A 18 2.68 42.91 -31.07
CA TYR A 18 3.59 43.97 -31.54
C TYR A 18 4.94 43.37 -32.01
N GLN A 19 5.17 43.55 -33.31
CA GLN A 19 6.41 43.76 -34.05
C GLN A 19 7.64 42.86 -33.82
N LYS A 20 7.98 42.16 -34.92
CA LYS A 20 9.30 41.64 -35.27
C LYS A 20 10.39 42.70 -35.10
N GLU A 21 11.44 42.37 -34.37
CA GLU A 21 12.79 42.82 -34.70
C GLU A 21 13.65 41.62 -35.09
N TYR A 22 14.11 41.69 -36.33
CA TYR A 22 14.85 40.68 -37.05
C TYR A 22 16.33 40.81 -36.67
N THR A 23 16.88 39.82 -35.96
CA THR A 23 18.33 39.63 -35.87
C THR A 23 18.72 38.51 -36.85
N PRO A 24 19.72 38.71 -37.73
CA PRO A 24 20.05 37.71 -38.75
C PRO A 24 20.68 36.46 -38.12
N GLU A 25 20.17 35.28 -38.48
CA GLU A 25 20.81 34.00 -38.17
C GLU A 25 22.16 33.87 -38.90
N PRO A 26 23.19 33.26 -38.28
CA PRO A 26 24.38 32.83 -39.01
C PRO A 26 24.06 31.64 -39.91
N ASN A 27 24.45 31.76 -41.18
CA ASN A 27 24.44 30.69 -42.20
C ASN A 27 25.07 29.39 -41.67
N PHE A 28 24.23 28.37 -41.50
CA PHE A 28 24.66 26.96 -41.56
C PHE A 28 24.06 26.34 -42.82
N GLU A 29 24.76 26.53 -43.95
CA GLU A 29 24.60 25.66 -45.11
C GLU A 29 25.11 24.27 -44.73
N GLY A 30 24.29 23.24 -44.97
CA GLY A 30 24.77 21.85 -45.00
C GLY A 30 24.27 20.87 -43.94
N VAL A 31 22.97 20.89 -43.58
CA VAL A 31 22.31 19.67 -43.04
C VAL A 31 20.94 19.52 -43.70
N LYS A 32 20.77 18.46 -44.51
CA LYS A 32 19.47 18.05 -45.04
C LYS A 32 18.53 17.78 -43.85
N ARG A 33 17.52 18.63 -43.65
CA ARG A 33 16.38 18.31 -42.77
C ARG A 33 15.51 17.29 -43.50
N GLU A 34 15.75 16.01 -43.28
CA GLU A 34 14.76 14.98 -43.60
C GLU A 34 13.50 15.23 -42.77
N ARG A 35 12.38 15.55 -43.44
CA ARG A 35 11.06 15.55 -42.81
C ARG A 35 10.70 14.10 -42.51
N ILE A 36 10.92 13.67 -41.27
CA ILE A 36 10.37 12.44 -40.74
C ILE A 36 8.85 12.53 -40.89
N LYS A 37 8.26 11.59 -41.65
CA LYS A 37 6.81 11.55 -41.84
C LYS A 37 6.19 10.98 -40.57
N LEU A 38 4.98 11.43 -40.19
CA LEU A 38 4.23 10.84 -39.06
C LEU A 38 3.97 9.33 -39.21
N SER A 39 4.18 8.76 -40.41
CA SER A 39 4.16 7.31 -40.65
C SER A 39 5.36 6.56 -40.10
N ASP A 40 6.43 7.25 -39.67
CA ASP A 40 7.63 6.60 -39.12
C ASP A 40 7.49 6.37 -37.61
N TYR A 41 6.55 7.05 -36.94
CA TYR A 41 6.25 6.84 -35.52
C TYR A 41 5.53 5.51 -35.23
N SER A 42 4.84 4.93 -36.21
CA SER A 42 4.16 3.64 -36.04
C SER A 42 5.12 2.45 -35.96
N GLN A 43 6.39 2.61 -36.35
CA GLN A 43 7.45 1.60 -36.15
C GLN A 43 8.13 1.70 -34.77
N PHE A 44 7.91 2.78 -34.02
CA PHE A 44 8.46 2.99 -32.67
C PHE A 44 7.48 2.70 -31.53
N ILE A 45 6.25 2.26 -31.85
CA ILE A 45 5.36 1.60 -30.87
C ILE A 45 5.92 0.19 -30.64
N LYS A 46 7.05 0.13 -29.93
CA LYS A 46 7.55 -1.10 -29.31
C LYS A 46 6.44 -1.62 -28.41
N GLN A 47 6.07 -2.88 -28.62
CA GLN A 47 5.11 -3.66 -27.83
C GLN A 47 4.99 -3.13 -26.39
N GLU A 48 3.80 -2.66 -26.04
CA GLU A 48 3.49 -2.39 -24.63
C GLU A 48 3.83 -3.64 -23.81
N PRO A 49 4.48 -3.51 -22.64
CA PRO A 49 4.76 -4.66 -21.80
C PRO A 49 3.44 -5.40 -21.52
N GLN A 50 3.44 -6.71 -21.73
CA GLN A 50 2.26 -7.56 -21.47
C GLN A 50 1.98 -7.58 -19.96
N ILE A 51 1.22 -6.60 -19.48
CA ILE A 51 0.79 -6.52 -18.08
C ILE A 51 -0.25 -7.63 -17.84
N SER A 52 0.00 -8.49 -16.86
CA SER A 52 -0.93 -9.56 -16.46
C SER A 52 -2.30 -9.00 -16.09
N GLU A 53 -3.37 -9.77 -16.29
CA GLU A 53 -4.74 -9.38 -15.92
C GLU A 53 -4.86 -8.97 -14.45
N TYR A 54 -4.18 -9.69 -13.55
CA TYR A 54 -4.08 -9.32 -12.14
C TYR A 54 -3.53 -7.90 -11.94
N LYS A 55 -2.34 -7.60 -12.48
CA LYS A 55 -1.74 -6.25 -12.42
C LYS A 55 -2.63 -5.17 -13.06
N LYS A 56 -3.36 -5.49 -14.14
CA LYS A 56 -4.35 -4.58 -14.75
C LYS A 56 -5.51 -4.28 -13.80
N SER A 57 -6.04 -5.30 -13.11
CA SER A 57 -7.14 -5.12 -12.15
C SER A 57 -6.76 -4.17 -11.00
N ILE A 58 -5.52 -4.30 -10.50
CA ILE A 58 -4.98 -3.39 -9.50
C ILE A 58 -4.83 -1.97 -10.06
N LEU A 59 -4.27 -1.80 -11.25
CA LEU A 59 -4.09 -0.49 -11.87
C LEU A 59 -5.42 0.25 -12.06
N ASN A 60 -6.46 -0.45 -12.50
CA ASN A 60 -7.80 0.10 -12.70
C ASN A 60 -8.47 0.59 -11.41
N TYR A 61 -8.07 0.04 -10.26
CA TYR A 61 -8.57 0.51 -8.97
C TYR A 61 -7.99 1.89 -8.61
N TYR A 62 -6.70 2.11 -8.90
CA TYR A 62 -5.99 3.35 -8.54
C TYR A 62 -6.09 4.45 -9.59
N ILE A 63 -6.28 4.09 -10.86
CA ILE A 63 -6.52 5.03 -11.94
C ILE A 63 -8.03 5.08 -12.17
N PRO A 64 -8.73 6.15 -11.76
CA PRO A 64 -10.15 6.27 -12.04
C PRO A 64 -10.40 6.24 -13.56
N SER A 65 -11.36 5.44 -13.98
CA SER A 65 -11.84 5.35 -15.36
C SER A 65 -12.52 6.67 -15.77
N SER A 66 -11.72 7.62 -16.26
CA SER A 66 -12.15 8.96 -16.71
C SER A 66 -12.78 9.83 -15.61
N PRO A 67 -12.72 11.17 -15.71
CA PRO A 67 -13.37 12.03 -14.75
C PRO A 67 -14.89 11.84 -14.84
N VAL A 68 -15.50 11.37 -13.75
CA VAL A 68 -16.95 11.43 -13.57
C VAL A 68 -17.34 12.91 -13.53
N SER A 69 -18.21 13.35 -14.44
CA SER A 69 -18.73 14.71 -14.39
C SER A 69 -19.51 14.90 -13.09
N ILE A 70 -19.09 15.85 -12.24
CA ILE A 70 -19.90 16.34 -11.14
C ILE A 70 -20.93 17.30 -11.75
N THR A 71 -22.05 16.78 -12.24
CA THR A 71 -23.26 17.60 -12.39
C THR A 71 -24.53 16.79 -12.17
N ASN A 72 -25.28 17.30 -11.19
CA ASN A 72 -26.75 17.28 -11.01
C ASN A 72 -27.34 16.21 -10.08
N TYR A 73 -27.64 16.72 -8.87
CA TYR A 73 -28.70 16.32 -7.95
C TYR A 73 -29.72 15.33 -8.52
N SER A 74 -29.83 14.19 -7.84
CA SER A 74 -30.92 13.25 -8.00
C SER A 74 -32.25 13.94 -7.69
N ILE A 75 -33.20 13.88 -8.62
CA ILE A 75 -34.58 14.38 -8.47
C ILE A 75 -35.29 13.71 -7.27
N VAL A 76 -34.77 12.56 -6.81
CA VAL A 76 -35.32 11.79 -5.69
C VAL A 76 -35.10 12.49 -4.33
N ASP A 77 -34.09 13.36 -4.21
CA ASP A 77 -33.78 14.07 -2.96
C ASP A 77 -34.67 15.31 -2.72
N LYS A 78 -35.49 15.71 -3.71
CA LYS A 78 -36.42 16.85 -3.61
C LYS A 78 -37.86 16.45 -3.22
N LEU A 79 -38.16 15.15 -3.10
CA LEU A 79 -39.52 14.68 -2.82
C LEU A 79 -39.81 14.33 -1.36
N ILE A 80 -38.91 14.64 -0.44
CA ILE A 80 -39.18 14.49 1.01
C ILE A 80 -38.93 15.85 1.66
N PRO A 81 -39.94 16.75 1.64
CA PRO A 81 -40.65 16.98 2.89
C PRO A 81 -42.08 17.51 2.69
N HIS A 82 -43.03 16.69 2.22
CA HIS A 82 -44.47 16.98 2.36
C HIS A 82 -45.21 15.69 2.71
N TYR A 83 -44.98 15.16 3.91
CA TYR A 83 -46.00 14.36 4.59
C TYR A 83 -46.05 14.79 6.04
N TYR A 84 -47.20 15.36 6.39
CA TYR A 84 -47.61 15.72 7.72
C TYR A 84 -47.32 14.59 8.70
N VAL A 85 -46.59 14.92 9.76
CA VAL A 85 -46.60 14.16 11.00
C VAL A 85 -47.90 14.52 11.69
N ASP A 86 -48.83 13.58 11.77
CA ASP A 86 -49.75 13.56 12.89
C ASP A 86 -50.08 12.13 13.34
N LYS A 87 -49.63 11.87 14.57
CA LYS A 87 -50.10 10.90 15.56
C LYS A 87 -50.34 9.42 15.20
N ILE A 88 -49.50 8.61 15.87
CA ILE A 88 -49.84 7.35 16.56
C ILE A 88 -49.98 6.12 15.66
N SER A 89 -48.88 5.37 15.55
CA SER A 89 -48.93 3.94 15.24
C SER A 89 -47.85 3.24 16.05
N ALA A 90 -48.24 2.22 16.83
CA ALA A 90 -47.33 1.32 17.53
C ALA A 90 -46.31 0.63 16.57
N GLU A 91 -46.54 0.71 15.26
CA GLU A 91 -45.62 0.28 14.22
C GLU A 91 -44.43 1.24 14.03
N TYR A 92 -44.64 2.56 14.20
CA TYR A 92 -43.56 3.54 14.15
C TYR A 92 -42.61 3.39 15.35
N ASP A 93 -43.15 3.16 16.54
CA ASP A 93 -42.35 2.90 17.74
C ASP A 93 -41.61 1.55 17.64
N ARG A 94 -42.26 0.50 17.12
CA ARG A 94 -41.58 -0.78 16.81
C ARG A 94 -40.45 -0.60 15.80
N LYS A 95 -40.69 0.11 14.69
CA LYS A 95 -39.64 0.46 13.72
C LYS A 95 -38.52 1.28 14.32
N ARG A 96 -38.81 2.21 15.24
CA ARG A 96 -37.77 2.97 15.95
C ARG A 96 -36.93 2.08 16.86
N ILE A 97 -37.55 1.18 17.61
CA ILE A 97 -36.86 0.23 18.49
C ILE A 97 -36.02 -0.75 17.65
N ASP A 98 -36.55 -1.26 16.55
CA ASP A 98 -35.82 -2.15 15.64
C ASP A 98 -34.68 -1.42 14.95
N ASN A 99 -34.89 -0.18 14.49
CA ASN A 99 -33.82 0.67 13.97
C ASN A 99 -32.77 0.97 15.05
N GLN A 100 -33.17 1.21 16.30
CA GLN A 100 -32.23 1.40 17.41
C GLN A 100 -31.45 0.12 17.70
N LYS A 101 -32.07 -1.06 17.68
CA LYS A 101 -31.39 -2.36 17.82
C LYS A 101 -30.45 -2.63 16.64
N ILE A 102 -30.82 -2.24 15.43
CA ILE A 102 -29.96 -2.34 14.23
C ILE A 102 -28.79 -1.36 14.34
N ILE A 103 -29.02 -0.13 14.80
CA ILE A 103 -27.97 0.87 15.06
C ILE A 103 -27.07 0.41 16.21
N GLU A 104 -27.62 -0.17 17.26
CA GLU A 104 -26.87 -0.68 18.41
C GLU A 104 -26.08 -1.93 18.04
N LYS A 105 -26.69 -2.87 17.32
CA LYS A 105 -25.99 -4.02 16.72
C LYS A 105 -24.92 -3.56 15.74
N SER A 106 -25.21 -2.59 14.87
CA SER A 106 -24.21 -1.97 13.99
C SER A 106 -23.12 -1.25 14.78
N ARG A 107 -23.44 -0.63 15.91
CA ARG A 107 -22.47 0.00 16.83
C ARG A 107 -21.62 -1.03 17.56
N LEU A 108 -22.21 -2.13 18.01
CA LEU A 108 -21.54 -3.26 18.66
C LEU A 108 -20.66 -4.02 17.66
N ASP A 109 -21.17 -4.28 16.46
CA ASP A 109 -20.42 -4.80 15.31
C ASP A 109 -19.37 -3.79 14.82
N SER A 110 -19.57 -2.49 15.08
CA SER A 110 -18.60 -1.42 14.80
C SER A 110 -17.55 -1.26 15.89
N LEU A 111 -17.74 -1.82 17.10
CA LEU A 111 -16.69 -1.81 18.13
C LEU A 111 -15.45 -2.45 17.52
N SER A 112 -14.40 -1.64 17.40
CA SER A 112 -13.11 -2.10 16.92
C SER A 112 -12.64 -3.19 17.88
N LYS A 113 -12.28 -4.36 17.36
CA LYS A 113 -11.58 -5.38 18.18
C LYS A 113 -10.17 -4.92 18.56
N ILE A 114 -9.72 -3.79 18.01
CA ILE A 114 -8.41 -3.23 18.24
C ILE A 114 -8.51 -2.17 19.32
N THR A 115 -7.80 -2.41 20.43
CA THR A 115 -7.73 -1.49 21.56
C THR A 115 -7.11 -0.15 21.13
N PRO A 116 -7.82 0.98 21.26
CA PRO A 116 -7.25 2.29 20.99
C PRO A 116 -6.10 2.62 21.93
N LEU A 117 -5.19 3.49 21.48
CA LEU A 117 -4.12 4.03 22.32
C LEU A 117 -4.66 4.92 23.44
N GLY A 118 -3.97 4.93 24.58
CA GLY A 118 -4.26 5.85 25.67
C GLY A 118 -3.90 7.31 25.34
N PRO A 119 -4.41 8.30 26.12
CA PRO A 119 -4.17 9.72 25.84
C PRO A 119 -2.69 10.13 25.74
N GLN A 120 -1.84 9.59 26.62
CA GLN A 120 -0.40 9.88 26.62
C GLN A 120 0.31 9.32 25.38
N GLU A 121 -0.10 8.14 24.93
CA GLU A 121 0.45 7.48 23.75
C GLU A 121 0.02 8.23 22.48
N LEU A 122 -1.25 8.66 22.43
CA LEU A 122 -1.78 9.51 21.37
C LEU A 122 -1.06 10.87 21.30
N GLN A 123 -0.70 11.46 22.44
CA GLN A 123 0.05 12.71 22.48
C GLN A 123 1.43 12.56 21.82
N LYS A 124 2.12 11.43 22.05
CA LYS A 124 3.41 11.13 21.39
C LYS A 124 3.25 10.97 19.88
N VAL A 125 2.21 10.27 19.44
CA VAL A 125 1.86 10.13 18.02
C VAL A 125 1.60 11.50 17.39
N GLN A 126 0.79 12.32 18.05
CA GLN A 126 0.47 13.68 17.58
C GLN A 126 1.71 14.57 17.52
N ALA A 127 2.62 14.49 18.51
CA ALA A 127 3.85 15.28 18.50
C ALA A 127 4.72 14.97 17.28
N VAL A 128 4.89 13.69 16.92
CA VAL A 128 5.61 13.30 15.70
C VAL A 128 4.85 13.73 14.46
N TRP A 129 3.54 13.54 14.42
CA TRP A 129 2.71 13.95 13.30
C TRP A 129 2.60 15.46 13.15
N GLN A 130 2.81 16.29 14.16
CA GLN A 130 2.75 17.75 14.03
C GLN A 130 4.14 18.37 13.86
N SER A 131 5.21 17.60 14.12
CA SER A 131 6.58 18.05 14.00
C SER A 131 6.91 18.60 12.61
N SER A 132 7.55 19.77 12.56
CA SER A 132 8.14 20.36 11.36
C SER A 132 9.51 19.76 11.01
N ARG A 133 10.04 18.86 11.84
CA ARG A 133 11.34 18.21 11.62
C ARG A 133 11.38 17.41 10.31
N THR A 134 12.57 17.41 9.72
CA THR A 134 12.92 16.71 8.47
C THR A 134 14.16 15.85 8.60
N ASP A 135 14.85 15.91 9.74
CA ASP A 135 16.04 15.12 10.04
C ASP A 135 15.69 13.67 10.41
N THR A 136 16.72 12.87 10.66
CA THR A 136 16.59 11.47 11.03
C THR A 136 15.89 11.34 12.39
N PHE A 137 14.86 10.49 12.45
CA PHE A 137 14.18 10.10 13.68
C PHE A 137 14.94 9.01 14.42
N ALA A 138 15.34 7.94 13.73
CA ALA A 138 16.09 6.82 14.31
C ALA A 138 16.92 6.09 13.24
N THR A 139 18.05 5.49 13.65
CA THR A 139 18.88 4.64 12.78
C THR A 139 19.00 3.26 13.40
N ASN A 140 18.04 2.38 13.08
CA ASN A 140 17.97 0.99 13.57
C ASN A 140 17.81 0.04 12.38
N TYR A 141 18.16 -1.24 12.55
CA TYR A 141 17.99 -2.28 11.53
C TYR A 141 18.68 -2.00 10.17
N GLN A 142 19.72 -1.16 10.16
CA GLN A 142 20.36 -0.63 8.94
C GLN A 142 19.41 0.22 8.08
N ILE A 143 18.40 0.84 8.71
CA ILE A 143 17.45 1.76 8.09
C ILE A 143 17.58 3.11 8.81
N GLU A 144 17.82 4.17 8.05
CA GLU A 144 17.68 5.54 8.53
C GLU A 144 16.23 5.97 8.35
N LEU A 145 15.49 6.03 9.46
CA LEU A 145 14.10 6.44 9.47
C LEU A 145 14.02 7.95 9.71
N TYR A 146 13.36 8.68 8.82
CA TYR A 146 13.23 10.15 8.92
C TYR A 146 11.86 10.57 9.46
N PHE A 147 11.75 11.80 9.98
CA PHE A 147 10.46 12.34 10.42
C PHE A 147 9.41 12.40 9.31
N HIS A 148 9.81 12.56 8.04
CA HIS A 148 8.85 12.52 6.93
C HIS A 148 8.29 11.12 6.65
N ASP A 149 9.05 10.06 6.93
CA ASP A 149 8.59 8.68 6.80
C ASP A 149 7.43 8.43 7.77
N LEU A 150 7.57 8.85 9.02
CA LEU A 150 6.52 8.73 10.04
C LEU A 150 5.23 9.48 9.66
N LYS A 151 5.33 10.55 8.86
CA LYS A 151 4.16 11.30 8.37
C LYS A 151 3.35 10.51 7.34
N THR A 152 3.92 9.47 6.71
CA THR A 152 3.18 8.57 5.81
C THR A 152 2.15 7.71 6.54
N LEU A 153 2.30 7.53 7.86
CA LEU A 153 1.33 6.84 8.71
C LEU A 153 0.08 7.67 9.02
N ARG A 154 0.08 8.99 8.73
CA ARG A 154 -1.12 9.84 8.93
C ARG A 154 -2.31 9.32 8.12
N ASP A 155 -3.51 9.63 8.61
CA ASP A 155 -4.76 9.28 7.93
C ASP A 155 -4.74 9.77 6.46
N GLY A 156 -5.15 8.90 5.51
CA GLY A 156 -5.21 9.24 4.08
C GLY A 156 -3.87 9.25 3.34
N LYS A 157 -2.76 8.81 3.96
CA LYS A 157 -1.44 8.77 3.33
C LYS A 157 -0.99 7.34 3.01
N TRP A 158 -0.28 7.21 1.90
CA TRP A 158 0.32 5.94 1.47
C TRP A 158 1.59 5.70 2.27
N LEU A 159 1.76 4.49 2.80
CA LEU A 159 3.02 4.10 3.42
C LEU A 159 4.11 4.01 2.36
N ASN A 160 5.32 4.40 2.74
CA ASN A 160 6.51 4.19 1.92
C ASN A 160 7.28 2.93 2.34
N ASP A 161 8.28 2.58 1.53
CA ASP A 161 9.15 1.42 1.74
C ASP A 161 9.82 1.44 3.13
N ASN A 162 10.36 2.58 3.55
CA ASN A 162 11.06 2.72 4.85
C ASN A 162 10.16 2.32 6.03
N ILE A 163 8.89 2.74 6.03
CA ILE A 163 7.96 2.39 7.11
C ILE A 163 7.63 0.90 7.09
N ILE A 164 7.40 0.31 5.92
CA ILE A 164 7.10 -1.12 5.80
C ILE A 164 8.29 -1.94 6.25
N ASP A 165 9.50 -1.64 5.75
CA ASP A 165 10.73 -2.33 6.12
C ASP A 165 11.01 -2.21 7.62
N TYR A 166 10.90 -1.01 8.19
CA TYR A 166 11.11 -0.80 9.62
C TYR A 166 10.10 -1.59 10.46
N TYR A 167 8.83 -1.58 10.06
CA TYR A 167 7.77 -2.27 10.78
C TYR A 167 7.91 -3.80 10.71
N LEU A 168 8.34 -4.34 9.57
CA LEU A 168 8.68 -5.77 9.46
C LEU A 168 9.85 -6.15 10.38
N ASN A 169 10.83 -5.26 10.59
CA ASN A 169 11.90 -5.50 11.56
C ASN A 169 11.39 -5.55 13.01
N LEU A 170 10.46 -4.67 13.39
CA LEU A 170 9.79 -4.74 14.70
C LEU A 170 9.07 -6.08 14.90
N ILE A 171 8.40 -6.59 13.85
CA ILE A 171 7.77 -7.91 13.87
C ILE A 171 8.81 -9.01 14.09
N MET A 172 9.91 -9.01 13.32
CA MET A 172 10.98 -10.00 13.47
C MET A 172 11.58 -10.03 14.88
N GLU A 173 11.80 -8.85 15.47
CA GLU A 173 12.33 -8.71 16.84
C GLU A 173 11.34 -9.27 17.87
N SER A 174 10.05 -8.93 17.77
CA SER A 174 9.01 -9.46 18.67
C SER A 174 8.89 -10.98 18.63
N GLN A 175 9.22 -11.61 17.48
CA GLN A 175 9.13 -13.06 17.28
C GLN A 175 10.42 -13.80 17.62
N ASN A 176 11.36 -13.16 18.29
CA ASN A 176 12.68 -13.69 18.62
C ASN A 176 13.35 -14.33 17.38
N GLN A 177 13.26 -13.64 16.23
CA GLN A 177 13.85 -14.04 14.95
C GLN A 177 13.35 -15.39 14.39
N LYS A 178 12.25 -15.95 14.91
CA LYS A 178 11.59 -17.15 14.34
C LYS A 178 10.84 -16.85 13.04
N VAL A 179 10.42 -15.59 12.88
CA VAL A 179 9.86 -15.05 11.64
C VAL A 179 10.92 -14.17 11.00
N PHE A 180 11.03 -14.25 9.68
CA PHE A 180 11.92 -13.40 8.90
C PHE A 180 11.12 -12.58 7.90
N GLY A 181 11.50 -11.34 7.65
CA GLY A 181 10.88 -10.44 6.68
C GLY A 181 11.91 -9.99 5.67
N TRP A 182 11.59 -10.15 4.39
CA TRP A 182 12.37 -9.53 3.32
C TRP A 182 12.07 -8.03 3.24
N THR A 183 13.02 -7.26 2.72
CA THR A 183 12.80 -5.85 2.41
C THR A 183 11.85 -5.71 1.22
N THR A 184 11.17 -4.57 1.09
CA THR A 184 10.22 -4.31 0.00
C THR A 184 10.82 -4.47 -1.40
N HIS A 185 12.14 -4.28 -1.54
CA HIS A 185 12.86 -4.42 -2.80
C HIS A 185 13.15 -5.87 -3.21
N PHE A 186 13.01 -6.84 -2.30
CA PHE A 186 13.34 -8.25 -2.58
C PHE A 186 12.49 -8.81 -3.71
N TYR A 187 11.16 -8.74 -3.59
CA TYR A 187 10.29 -9.34 -4.58
C TYR A 187 10.36 -8.62 -5.92
N THR A 188 10.46 -7.28 -5.92
CA THR A 188 10.67 -6.50 -7.16
C THR A 188 11.94 -6.95 -7.90
N THR A 189 13.03 -7.24 -7.16
CA THR A 189 14.27 -7.74 -7.76
C THR A 189 14.12 -9.17 -8.26
N LEU A 190 13.44 -10.03 -7.50
CA LEU A 190 13.16 -11.42 -7.88
C LEU A 190 12.29 -11.48 -9.14
N GLU A 191 11.22 -10.69 -9.21
CA GLU A 191 10.31 -10.65 -10.36
C GLU A 191 11.01 -10.18 -11.63
N THR A 192 11.90 -9.18 -11.52
CA THR A 192 12.55 -8.58 -12.70
C THR A 192 13.81 -9.31 -13.16
N LYS A 193 14.58 -9.91 -12.24
CA LYS A 193 15.90 -10.52 -12.54
C LYS A 193 15.96 -12.03 -12.24
N GLY A 194 14.85 -12.61 -11.79
CA GLY A 194 14.82 -13.98 -11.28
C GLY A 194 15.73 -14.19 -10.07
N TYR A 195 15.97 -15.46 -9.73
CA TYR A 195 16.83 -15.83 -8.61
C TYR A 195 18.24 -15.24 -8.72
N SER A 196 18.79 -15.09 -9.94
CA SER A 196 20.13 -14.53 -10.15
C SER A 196 20.33 -13.15 -9.49
N GLY A 197 19.28 -12.31 -9.49
CA GLY A 197 19.30 -10.98 -8.86
C GLY A 197 19.30 -11.01 -7.34
N VAL A 198 18.78 -12.09 -6.74
CA VAL A 198 18.60 -12.23 -5.29
C VAL A 198 19.45 -13.34 -4.65
N ALA A 199 20.18 -14.14 -5.44
CA ALA A 199 20.92 -15.33 -5.01
C ALA A 199 21.93 -15.10 -3.87
N ARG A 200 22.44 -13.87 -3.73
CA ARG A 200 23.40 -13.50 -2.67
C ARG A 200 22.74 -12.88 -1.44
N TRP A 201 21.44 -12.56 -1.47
CA TRP A 201 20.79 -11.77 -0.43
C TRP A 201 20.74 -12.51 0.90
N ALA A 202 20.28 -13.77 0.91
CA ALA A 202 20.23 -14.60 2.11
C ALA A 202 21.63 -14.83 2.69
N LYS A 203 22.60 -15.14 1.81
CA LYS A 203 24.01 -15.29 2.18
C LYS A 203 24.60 -14.04 2.84
N ARG A 204 24.35 -12.84 2.28
CA ARG A 204 24.84 -11.56 2.82
C ARG A 204 24.23 -11.23 4.17
N LYS A 205 22.94 -11.54 4.36
CA LYS A 205 22.25 -11.42 5.66
C LYS A 205 22.61 -12.55 6.64
N LYS A 206 23.42 -13.54 6.23
CA LYS A 206 23.79 -14.71 7.02
C LYS A 206 22.57 -15.44 7.59
N ILE A 207 21.52 -15.56 6.79
CA ILE A 207 20.24 -16.15 7.21
C ILE A 207 20.02 -17.49 6.50
N ASN A 208 19.59 -18.49 7.25
CA ASN A 208 19.01 -19.71 6.70
C ASN A 208 17.49 -19.58 6.74
N LEU A 209 16.85 -19.51 5.58
CA LEU A 209 15.39 -19.35 5.50
C LEU A 209 14.65 -20.58 6.00
N PHE A 210 15.22 -21.79 5.86
CA PHE A 210 14.58 -23.06 6.24
C PHE A 210 14.52 -23.26 7.76
N GLU A 211 15.32 -22.54 8.54
CA GLU A 211 15.28 -22.53 10.00
C GLU A 211 14.20 -21.58 10.55
N LYS A 212 13.59 -20.75 9.69
CA LYS A 212 12.51 -19.85 10.09
C LYS A 212 11.19 -20.59 10.06
N LYS A 213 10.25 -20.18 10.91
CA LYS A 213 8.87 -20.68 10.87
C LYS A 213 8.13 -20.10 9.67
N LYS A 214 8.25 -18.79 9.47
CA LYS A 214 7.58 -18.05 8.41
C LYS A 214 8.53 -17.02 7.80
N ILE A 215 8.42 -16.81 6.49
CA ILE A 215 9.07 -15.72 5.76
C ILE A 215 7.99 -14.78 5.21
N LEU A 216 8.05 -13.52 5.60
CA LEU A 216 7.17 -12.45 5.16
C LEU A 216 7.80 -11.75 3.95
N VAL A 217 7.04 -11.61 2.87
CA VAL A 217 7.49 -10.98 1.63
C VAL A 217 6.50 -9.88 1.24
N PRO A 218 6.78 -8.61 1.57
CA PRO A 218 5.99 -7.50 1.03
C PRO A 218 6.17 -7.43 -0.49
N ILE A 219 5.07 -7.22 -1.19
CA ILE A 219 5.03 -7.20 -2.66
C ILE A 219 4.51 -5.83 -3.10
N ASN A 220 5.39 -5.08 -3.77
CA ASN A 220 5.02 -3.82 -4.41
C ASN A 220 4.55 -4.09 -5.83
N ILE A 221 3.28 -3.78 -6.11
CA ILE A 221 2.66 -4.01 -7.41
C ILE A 221 2.57 -2.66 -8.11
N LEU A 222 3.31 -2.53 -9.20
CA LEU A 222 3.33 -1.33 -10.06
C LEU A 222 3.66 -0.02 -9.31
N ASN A 223 4.32 -0.08 -8.15
CA ASN A 223 4.57 1.08 -7.28
C ASN A 223 3.29 1.77 -6.76
N THR A 224 2.14 1.09 -6.82
CA THR A 224 0.84 1.65 -6.45
C THR A 224 0.08 0.83 -5.41
N HIS A 225 0.43 -0.44 -5.23
CA HIS A 225 -0.28 -1.32 -4.30
C HIS A 225 0.67 -2.23 -3.53
N TRP A 226 0.41 -2.37 -2.23
CA TRP A 226 1.08 -3.31 -1.36
C TRP A 226 0.21 -4.55 -1.10
N ALA A 227 0.82 -5.71 -1.28
CA ALA A 227 0.29 -7.01 -0.87
C ALA A 227 1.35 -7.77 -0.06
N LEU A 228 0.98 -8.92 0.49
CA LEU A 228 1.87 -9.77 1.28
C LEU A 228 1.85 -11.22 0.77
N ALA A 229 3.03 -11.77 0.49
CA ALA A 229 3.19 -13.21 0.42
C ALA A 229 3.83 -13.74 1.72
N VAL A 230 3.40 -14.92 2.16
CA VAL A 230 3.94 -15.61 3.34
C VAL A 230 4.34 -17.02 2.95
N ILE A 231 5.62 -17.33 3.11
CA ILE A 231 6.14 -18.69 3.00
C ILE A 231 6.11 -19.29 4.41
N ASP A 232 5.36 -20.36 4.60
CA ASP A 232 5.22 -21.08 5.87
C ASP A 232 5.99 -22.39 5.80
N ASN A 233 7.11 -22.46 6.54
CA ASN A 233 7.93 -23.66 6.60
C ASN A 233 7.36 -24.72 7.55
N VAL A 234 6.37 -24.38 8.38
CA VAL A 234 5.68 -25.34 9.25
C VAL A 234 4.61 -26.04 8.42
N ASP A 235 3.74 -25.26 7.78
CA ASP A 235 2.61 -25.79 6.99
C ASP A 235 3.03 -26.21 5.57
N LYS A 236 4.26 -25.92 5.15
CA LYS A 236 4.78 -26.18 3.79
C LYS A 236 3.89 -25.55 2.72
N SER A 237 3.52 -24.29 2.92
CA SER A 237 2.70 -23.54 1.96
C SER A 237 3.22 -22.13 1.69
N ILE A 238 2.82 -21.56 0.55
CA ILE A 238 3.00 -20.15 0.21
C ILE A 238 1.61 -19.54 0.02
N ARG A 239 1.31 -18.50 0.79
CA ARG A 239 -0.01 -17.87 0.86
C ARG A 239 0.06 -16.40 0.49
N TYR A 240 -0.87 -15.92 -0.31
CA TYR A 240 -0.91 -14.53 -0.78
C TYR A 240 -2.11 -13.78 -0.21
N TYR A 241 -1.85 -12.63 0.41
CA TYR A 241 -2.82 -11.76 1.05
C TYR A 241 -2.86 -10.42 0.32
N ASP A 242 -4.03 -10.08 -0.20
CA ASP A 242 -4.28 -8.88 -0.99
C ASP A 242 -5.59 -8.22 -0.52
N SER A 243 -5.49 -6.96 -0.08
CA SER A 243 -6.63 -6.20 0.45
C SER A 243 -7.48 -5.53 -0.63
N LEU A 244 -7.16 -5.66 -1.92
CA LEU A 244 -7.93 -5.11 -3.04
C LEU A 244 -8.46 -6.13 -4.03
N SER A 245 -7.79 -7.27 -4.18
CA SER A 245 -8.13 -8.22 -5.24
C SER A 245 -8.44 -9.61 -4.71
N SER A 246 -9.55 -10.15 -5.21
CA SER A 246 -9.95 -11.54 -5.01
C SER A 246 -9.32 -12.52 -6.01
N SER A 247 -8.65 -12.04 -7.06
CA SER A 247 -8.08 -12.93 -8.10
C SER A 247 -6.71 -13.52 -7.72
N GLY A 248 -5.99 -12.87 -6.81
CA GLY A 248 -4.69 -13.36 -6.34
C GLY A 248 -3.54 -13.23 -7.35
N ASN A 249 -2.33 -13.60 -6.93
CA ASN A 249 -1.11 -13.42 -7.73
C ASN A 249 -0.33 -14.73 -7.89
N GLU A 250 -0.76 -15.57 -8.82
CA GLU A 250 -0.14 -16.88 -9.09
C GLU A 250 1.34 -16.77 -9.51
N ASN A 251 1.68 -15.78 -10.33
CA ASN A 251 3.07 -15.53 -10.75
C ASN A 251 3.98 -15.28 -9.55
N ALA A 252 3.53 -14.51 -8.55
CA ALA A 252 4.30 -14.31 -7.33
C ALA A 252 4.52 -15.60 -6.55
N MET A 253 3.50 -16.46 -6.49
CA MET A 253 3.59 -17.76 -5.80
C MET A 253 4.60 -18.67 -6.49
N LEU A 254 4.55 -18.77 -7.81
CA LEU A 254 5.48 -19.57 -8.60
C LEU A 254 6.93 -19.06 -8.46
N ASN A 255 7.13 -17.74 -8.55
CA ASN A 255 8.44 -17.12 -8.36
C ASN A 255 9.03 -17.41 -6.98
N LEU A 256 8.21 -17.34 -5.91
CA LEU A 256 8.66 -17.61 -4.55
C LEU A 256 8.92 -19.10 -4.32
N LYS A 257 8.12 -19.99 -4.91
CA LYS A 257 8.36 -21.45 -4.88
C LYS A 257 9.69 -21.80 -5.55
N ASP A 258 9.94 -21.23 -6.73
CA ASP A 258 11.20 -21.42 -7.45
C ASP A 258 12.38 -20.82 -6.66
N TYR A 259 12.22 -19.63 -6.06
CA TYR A 259 13.21 -19.04 -5.16
C TYR A 259 13.59 -19.98 -4.02
N MET A 260 12.61 -20.56 -3.31
CA MET A 260 12.87 -21.51 -2.22
C MET A 260 13.53 -22.80 -2.72
N LYS A 261 13.16 -23.31 -3.89
CA LYS A 261 13.83 -24.47 -4.50
C LYS A 261 15.31 -24.19 -4.80
N GLN A 262 15.61 -23.01 -5.32
CA GLN A 262 17.00 -22.62 -5.63
C GLN A 262 17.82 -22.36 -4.36
N GLU A 263 17.23 -21.78 -3.31
CA GLU A 263 17.88 -21.65 -2.00
C GLU A 263 18.15 -23.02 -1.34
N ALA A 264 17.25 -24.00 -1.51
CA ALA A 264 17.45 -25.36 -1.01
C ALA A 264 18.67 -26.02 -1.68
N SER A 265 18.75 -25.90 -3.02
CA SER A 265 19.91 -26.36 -3.79
C SER A 265 21.21 -25.65 -3.36
N ARG A 266 21.18 -24.33 -3.18
CA ARG A 266 22.34 -23.53 -2.72
C ARG A 266 22.86 -23.97 -1.35
N LEU A 267 21.97 -24.38 -0.46
CA LEU A 267 22.29 -24.84 0.90
C LEU A 267 22.51 -26.36 0.98
N ASN A 268 22.34 -27.08 -0.14
CA ASN A 268 22.38 -28.55 -0.20
C ASN A 268 21.43 -29.21 0.82
N VAL A 269 20.22 -28.67 0.95
CA VAL A 269 19.15 -29.23 1.79
C VAL A 269 18.01 -29.78 0.92
N PRO A 270 17.19 -30.72 1.42
CA PRO A 270 16.06 -31.25 0.66
C PRO A 270 15.10 -30.15 0.18
N VAL A 271 14.70 -30.25 -1.08
CA VAL A 271 13.70 -29.34 -1.66
C VAL A 271 12.35 -29.61 -0.99
N ILE A 272 11.71 -28.54 -0.53
CA ILE A 272 10.33 -28.59 -0.05
C ILE A 272 9.42 -28.25 -1.21
N ASP A 273 8.44 -29.12 -1.46
CA ASP A 273 7.35 -28.82 -2.39
C ASP A 273 6.26 -28.05 -1.65
N TYR A 274 6.23 -26.73 -1.82
CA TYR A 274 5.24 -25.89 -1.17
C TYR A 274 3.90 -25.92 -1.91
N GLU A 275 2.81 -26.07 -1.15
CA GLU A 275 1.45 -25.86 -1.64
C GLU A 275 1.18 -24.35 -1.84
N LEU A 276 0.53 -23.98 -2.94
CA LEU A 276 0.35 -22.58 -3.32
C LEU A 276 -1.10 -22.15 -3.13
N TYR A 277 -1.28 -21.07 -2.37
CA TYR A 277 -2.56 -20.39 -2.18
C TYR A 277 -2.43 -18.98 -2.76
N PRO A 278 -2.69 -18.80 -4.07
CA PRO A 278 -2.51 -17.51 -4.75
C PRO A 278 -3.51 -16.44 -4.29
N HIS A 279 -4.56 -16.84 -3.58
CA HIS A 279 -5.51 -15.96 -2.94
C HIS A 279 -5.91 -16.49 -1.56
N MET A 280 -5.77 -15.66 -0.55
CA MET A 280 -6.30 -15.88 0.80
C MET A 280 -7.44 -14.92 1.06
N GLU A 281 -8.50 -15.41 1.73
CA GLU A 281 -9.53 -14.54 2.27
C GLU A 281 -8.92 -13.62 3.34
N THR A 282 -9.02 -12.31 3.12
CA THR A 282 -8.44 -11.28 4.00
C THR A 282 -9.37 -10.07 4.07
N PRO A 283 -9.35 -9.31 5.19
CA PRO A 283 -10.05 -8.04 5.26
C PRO A 283 -9.70 -7.13 4.06
N GLN A 284 -10.74 -6.65 3.38
CA GLN A 284 -10.61 -5.82 2.19
C GLN A 284 -10.58 -4.33 2.55
N GLN A 285 -9.77 -3.56 1.84
CA GLN A 285 -9.72 -2.10 1.95
C GLN A 285 -10.86 -1.48 1.14
N ALA A 286 -11.42 -0.38 1.64
CA ALA A 286 -12.48 0.39 0.95
C ALA A 286 -11.96 1.75 0.43
N ASN A 287 -10.65 1.97 0.41
CA ASN A 287 -10.02 3.18 -0.10
C ASN A 287 -8.71 2.86 -0.83
N GLY A 288 -8.14 3.85 -1.54
CA GLY A 288 -6.89 3.70 -2.28
C GLY A 288 -5.62 4.12 -1.55
N TYR A 289 -5.54 4.05 -0.23
CA TYR A 289 -4.32 4.48 0.51
C TYR A 289 -3.93 3.60 1.70
N ASP A 290 -4.80 2.69 2.14
CA ASP A 290 -4.53 1.83 3.30
C ASP A 290 -3.79 0.52 2.96
N CYS A 291 -3.52 0.19 1.69
CA CYS A 291 -2.91 -1.09 1.30
C CYS A 291 -1.63 -1.44 2.07
N GLY A 292 -0.73 -0.47 2.30
CA GLY A 292 0.47 -0.68 3.11
C GLY A 292 0.16 -0.98 4.59
N VAL A 293 -0.88 -0.36 5.14
CA VAL A 293 -1.35 -0.60 6.53
C VAL A 293 -1.97 -1.99 6.63
N PHE A 294 -2.82 -2.39 5.66
CA PHE A 294 -3.37 -3.74 5.59
C PHE A 294 -2.26 -4.79 5.49
N THR A 295 -1.27 -4.56 4.62
CA THR A 295 -0.10 -5.44 4.44
C THR A 295 0.68 -5.63 5.75
N CYS A 296 1.01 -4.52 6.42
CA CYS A 296 1.72 -4.56 7.71
C CYS A 296 0.89 -5.22 8.82
N THR A 297 -0.43 -4.98 8.84
CA THR A 297 -1.33 -5.57 9.84
C THR A 297 -1.47 -7.07 9.64
N ALA A 298 -1.65 -7.51 8.38
CA ALA A 298 -1.66 -8.94 8.04
C ALA A 298 -0.35 -9.60 8.48
N ALA A 299 0.79 -8.98 8.15
CA ALA A 299 2.11 -9.46 8.55
C ALA A 299 2.24 -9.63 10.08
N LYS A 300 1.83 -8.63 10.86
CA LYS A 300 1.82 -8.69 12.33
C LYS A 300 0.95 -9.84 12.84
N TYR A 301 -0.29 -9.93 12.36
CA TYR A 301 -1.24 -10.95 12.82
C TYR A 301 -0.77 -12.36 12.48
N ILE A 302 -0.28 -12.59 11.25
CA ILE A 302 0.23 -13.89 10.80
C ILE A 302 1.49 -14.29 11.58
N ALA A 303 2.40 -13.34 11.83
CA ALA A 303 3.58 -13.59 12.63
C ALA A 303 3.25 -13.99 14.08
N LEU A 304 2.18 -13.41 14.64
CA LEU A 304 1.64 -13.72 15.97
C LEU A 304 0.69 -14.93 15.98
N SER A 305 0.50 -15.62 14.85
CA SER A 305 -0.46 -16.72 14.69
C SER A 305 -1.90 -16.33 15.09
N LYS A 306 -2.32 -15.10 14.80
CA LYS A 306 -3.66 -14.56 15.05
C LYS A 306 -4.49 -14.54 13.75
N SER A 307 -5.79 -14.83 13.88
CA SER A 307 -6.75 -14.66 12.77
C SER A 307 -6.93 -13.19 12.41
N LEU A 308 -7.08 -12.88 11.12
CA LEU A 308 -7.22 -11.51 10.59
C LEU A 308 -8.60 -10.91 10.93
N THR A 309 -8.81 -10.51 12.19
CA THR A 309 -10.11 -10.04 12.69
C THR A 309 -10.35 -8.54 12.56
N TYR A 310 -9.42 -7.80 11.96
CA TYR A 310 -9.54 -6.35 11.74
C TYR A 310 -10.35 -6.04 10.48
N SER A 311 -10.77 -4.79 10.31
CA SER A 311 -11.38 -4.32 9.07
C SER A 311 -11.02 -2.87 8.75
N GLN A 312 -11.54 -2.37 7.63
CA GLN A 312 -11.30 -0.99 7.17
C GLN A 312 -11.62 0.07 8.24
N LYS A 313 -12.61 -0.17 9.10
CA LYS A 313 -12.98 0.77 10.18
C LYS A 313 -11.84 0.98 11.20
N ASP A 314 -10.96 -0.01 11.34
CA ASP A 314 -9.90 -0.01 12.33
C ASP A 314 -8.64 0.73 11.84
N MET A 315 -8.53 1.04 10.54
CA MET A 315 -7.30 1.58 9.94
C MET A 315 -6.83 2.89 10.59
N LYS A 316 -7.74 3.75 11.03
CA LYS A 316 -7.39 4.96 11.79
C LYS A 316 -6.71 4.61 13.13
N VAL A 317 -7.24 3.63 13.85
CA VAL A 317 -6.68 3.18 15.13
C VAL A 317 -5.33 2.49 14.90
N ILE A 318 -5.26 1.61 13.90
CA ILE A 318 -4.03 0.89 13.53
C ILE A 318 -2.91 1.85 13.15
N ARG A 319 -3.18 2.85 12.30
CA ARG A 319 -2.18 3.86 11.91
C ARG A 319 -1.54 4.56 13.12
N ARG A 320 -2.34 4.89 14.13
CA ARG A 320 -1.88 5.48 15.39
C ARG A 320 -1.05 4.47 16.20
N ARG A 321 -1.54 3.22 16.34
CA ARG A 321 -0.81 2.12 17.00
C ARG A 321 0.54 1.88 16.32
N MET A 322 0.59 1.70 15.00
CA MET A 322 1.83 1.53 14.24
C MET A 322 2.81 2.68 14.46
N THR A 323 2.33 3.92 14.43
CA THR A 323 3.17 5.09 14.73
C THR A 323 3.78 5.00 16.13
N TYR A 324 2.97 4.65 17.13
CA TYR A 324 3.43 4.51 18.50
C TYR A 324 4.38 3.32 18.68
N GLU A 325 4.12 2.19 18.03
CA GLU A 325 4.97 1.00 18.03
C GLU A 325 6.36 1.31 17.46
N ILE A 326 6.42 2.12 16.40
CA ILE A 326 7.69 2.59 15.81
C ILE A 326 8.40 3.55 16.76
N ILE A 327 7.69 4.54 17.33
CA ILE A 327 8.29 5.53 18.26
C ILE A 327 8.84 4.84 19.52
N SER A 328 8.15 3.83 20.02
CA SER A 328 8.53 3.09 21.22
C SER A 328 9.43 1.87 20.94
N SER A 329 9.74 1.60 19.67
CA SER A 329 10.46 0.41 19.21
C SER A 329 9.92 -0.89 19.81
N ARG A 330 8.60 -0.99 19.97
CA ARG A 330 7.94 -2.12 20.62
C ARG A 330 6.57 -2.37 20.00
N LEU A 331 6.32 -3.59 19.54
CA LEU A 331 4.99 -3.99 19.12
C LEU A 331 4.03 -4.07 20.30
N LEU A 332 2.84 -3.53 20.11
CA LEU A 332 1.71 -3.73 21.01
C LEU A 332 1.07 -5.08 20.72
N ASP A 333 0.15 -5.47 21.58
CA ASP A 333 -0.64 -6.70 21.45
C ASP A 333 -1.47 -6.78 20.17
#